data_AF-A0A3A5ATQ2-F1
#
_entry.id   AF-A0A3A5ATQ2-F1
#
_cell.length_a   1.000
_cell.length_b   1.000
_cell.length_c   1.000
_cell.angle_alpha   90.00
_cell.angle_beta   90.00
_cell.angle_gamma   90.00
#
_symmetry.space_group_name_H-M   'P 1'
#
loop_
_entity.id
_entity.type
_entity.pdbx_description
1 polymer ?
#
loop_
_entity_poly.entity_id
_entity_poly.type
_entity_poly.pdbx_seq_one_letter_code
_entity_poly.pdbx_strand_id
1 'polypeptide(L)'
;MAIDLRKWSLMICLSLLVLQVPGVTPGLAQTSTPSYQVFAFNDLGMHCYDSDFSVAAVLPPYNVVRAQVLLKGQHPQFLDPAQVKLSYRAVADPTGSINRTSVNKTNFWTYVQDLFGVTLAVDVGVKGYRMPGSANRAQLMAEYDPQMRWFGAEGIPITAFDDAGVRNTLPLMQVRAQDKATGTLLSSLKTVVPASDEMNCSNCHVTGGIAANQATVSRHGLTRPWSANPDLGLQTKENVLILHDGINRTSLTANQPVLCASCHYSAALDLAGQGPQGAQAGKPQLSHAIHTRHGKTIDNALPDAAHPAIIAANNTNACYQCHPGQVTKCLRGAMATANISCQGCHGGMLAVGGFYNLRTTGQPRQPWKDLPKCQSCHTGDAVSHAGKALVLRQAYVTSDPAATPRNAANKRFAEENNTLYRFSLGHNGVACQSCHGSPHAEWPTRNGTNDNIAARQIQGHTGPIIECASCHGNNLPRTINGPHGLHNINDPNWYDGGHESFAENNRDNCRACHGQRGEGTALSKVAAARVLQSEGQHSLAKGTPVSCNLCHENPL
;
A
#
# COMPACT_ATOMS: atom_id res chain seq x y z
N MET A 1 5.34 77.98 50.55
CA MET A 1 5.24 77.47 49.17
C MET A 1 3.84 77.82 48.67
N ALA A 2 3.76 78.58 47.59
CA ALA A 2 2.79 79.66 47.37
C ALA A 2 1.49 79.26 46.62
N ILE A 3 0.34 79.77 47.12
CA ILE A 3 -0.79 80.49 46.45
C ILE A 3 -1.46 79.83 45.22
N ASP A 4 -2.76 79.87 44.90
CA ASP A 4 -4.10 80.11 45.48
C ASP A 4 -5.09 80.15 44.26
N LEU A 5 -6.40 80.01 44.51
CA LEU A 5 -7.60 80.45 43.74
C LEU A 5 -8.05 79.76 42.43
N ARG A 6 -9.25 79.15 42.56
CA ARG A 6 -10.49 79.29 41.75
C ARG A 6 -10.42 80.01 40.37
N LYS A 7 -11.06 79.42 39.33
CA LYS A 7 -12.25 79.93 38.57
C LYS A 7 -12.35 79.46 37.09
N TRP A 8 -13.58 79.05 36.72
CA TRP A 8 -14.37 79.37 35.50
C TRP A 8 -14.35 78.49 34.23
N SER A 9 -15.58 78.27 33.75
CA SER A 9 -16.15 77.64 32.55
C SER A 9 -15.64 78.15 31.19
N LEU A 10 -15.69 77.31 30.13
CA LEU A 10 -16.46 77.60 28.90
C LEU A 10 -16.52 76.41 27.90
N MET A 11 -17.73 76.10 27.42
CA MET A 11 -18.01 75.34 26.19
C MET A 11 -17.64 76.14 24.94
N ILE A 12 -17.01 75.50 23.95
CA ILE A 12 -17.11 75.91 22.53
C ILE A 12 -17.21 74.66 21.65
N CYS A 13 -18.37 74.46 21.03
CA CYS A 13 -18.58 73.60 19.87
C CYS A 13 -17.98 74.29 18.64
N LEU A 14 -17.12 73.59 17.89
CA LEU A 14 -16.81 73.96 16.50
C LEU A 14 -16.87 72.72 15.61
N SER A 15 -17.78 72.78 14.65
CA SER A 15 -18.04 71.84 13.56
C SER A 15 -16.87 71.73 12.58
N LEU A 16 -16.45 70.50 12.25
CA LEU A 16 -15.50 70.20 11.18
C LEU A 16 -16.16 69.27 10.14
N LEU A 17 -16.22 69.79 8.91
CA LEU A 17 -16.63 69.12 7.68
C LEU A 17 -15.76 67.88 7.42
N VAL A 18 -16.37 66.71 7.25
CA VAL A 18 -15.69 65.49 6.77
C VAL A 18 -15.95 65.37 5.26
N LEU A 19 -14.88 65.47 4.47
CA LEU A 19 -14.86 65.10 3.05
C LEU A 19 -15.13 63.59 2.92
N GLN A 20 -16.20 63.22 2.21
CA GLN A 20 -16.49 61.84 1.84
C GLN A 20 -15.52 61.36 0.76
N VAL A 21 -14.63 60.45 1.13
CA VAL A 21 -13.90 59.59 0.18
C VAL A 21 -14.85 58.47 -0.24
N PRO A 22 -14.98 58.12 -1.54
CA PRO A 22 -15.83 57.01 -1.97
C PRO A 22 -15.35 55.72 -1.30
N GLY A 23 -16.24 55.09 -0.53
CA GLY A 23 -15.95 53.88 0.21
C GLY A 23 -15.57 52.74 -0.73
N VAL A 24 -14.36 52.21 -0.52
CA VAL A 24 -14.02 50.84 -0.89
C VAL A 24 -14.94 49.95 -0.07
N THR A 25 -15.98 49.40 -0.69
CA THR A 25 -16.74 48.29 -0.10
C THR A 25 -15.76 47.17 0.18
N PRO A 26 -15.58 46.72 1.44
CA PRO A 26 -14.85 45.49 1.70
C PRO A 26 -15.60 44.40 0.95
N GLY A 27 -14.94 43.81 -0.06
CA GLY A 27 -15.49 42.64 -0.74
C GLY A 27 -15.85 41.62 0.32
N LEU A 28 -17.11 41.20 0.34
CA LEU A 28 -17.56 40.09 1.18
C LEU A 28 -16.58 38.94 0.96
N ALA A 29 -15.84 38.58 2.01
CA ALA A 29 -15.05 37.35 1.99
C ALA A 29 -16.03 36.22 1.66
N GLN A 30 -15.91 35.65 0.46
CA GLN A 30 -16.61 34.43 0.13
C GLN A 30 -16.20 33.40 1.17
N THR A 31 -17.11 33.12 2.10
CA THR A 31 -16.99 32.00 3.02
C THR A 31 -17.12 30.73 2.18
N SER A 32 -16.01 30.33 1.56
CA SER A 32 -15.94 29.06 0.85
C SER A 32 -16.37 27.97 1.81
N THR A 33 -17.36 27.19 1.42
CA THR A 33 -17.82 26.06 2.22
C THR A 33 -16.62 25.14 2.47
N PRO A 34 -16.35 24.75 3.74
CA PRO A 34 -15.27 23.84 4.06
C PRO A 34 -15.34 22.60 3.18
N SER A 35 -14.22 22.21 2.58
CA SER A 35 -14.14 21.03 1.72
C SER A 35 -13.19 20.01 2.33
N TYR A 36 -13.48 18.72 2.14
CA TYR A 36 -12.81 17.64 2.85
C TYR A 36 -12.38 16.54 1.87
N GLN A 37 -11.26 15.90 2.18
CA GLN A 37 -10.75 14.76 1.42
C GLN A 37 -10.50 13.59 2.37
N VAL A 38 -11.16 12.45 2.12
CA VAL A 38 -10.77 11.17 2.73
C VAL A 38 -9.85 10.41 1.78
N PHE A 39 -8.73 9.93 2.32
CA PHE A 39 -7.87 8.94 1.70
C PHE A 39 -8.13 7.61 2.38
N ALA A 40 -8.28 6.54 1.60
CA ALA A 40 -8.52 5.20 2.12
C ALA A 40 -7.78 4.17 1.29
N PHE A 41 -7.11 3.23 1.95
CA PHE A 41 -6.21 2.28 1.32
C PHE A 41 -6.07 1.00 2.13
N ASN A 42 -5.69 -0.08 1.46
CA ASN A 42 -5.17 -1.28 2.11
C ASN A 42 -3.66 -1.12 2.40
N ASP A 43 -3.16 -1.76 3.45
CA ASP A 43 -1.77 -1.62 3.91
C ASP A 43 -0.80 -2.67 3.36
N LEU A 44 -1.28 -3.70 2.64
CA LEU A 44 -0.45 -4.77 2.07
C LEU A 44 -0.52 -4.91 0.54
N GLY A 45 -1.57 -4.38 -0.09
CA GLY A 45 -1.91 -4.58 -1.50
C GLY A 45 -2.86 -5.72 -1.79
N MET A 46 -2.82 -6.77 -0.96
CA MET A 46 -3.64 -7.97 -1.05
C MET A 46 -3.46 -8.83 0.20
N HIS A 47 -4.58 -9.29 0.77
CA HIS A 47 -4.53 -10.39 1.73
C HIS A 47 -4.82 -11.71 1.05
N CYS A 48 -4.09 -12.73 1.47
CA CYS A 48 -4.31 -14.11 1.04
C CYS A 48 -4.95 -14.88 2.19
N TYR A 49 -5.80 -15.84 1.87
CA TYR A 49 -6.41 -16.74 2.85
C TYR A 49 -6.53 -18.15 2.27
N ASP A 50 -6.74 -19.15 3.11
CA ASP A 50 -7.00 -20.51 2.65
C ASP A 50 -8.41 -20.66 2.06
N SER A 51 -8.53 -21.35 0.92
CA SER A 51 -9.85 -21.68 0.34
C SER A 51 -10.68 -22.61 1.23
N ASP A 52 -10.01 -23.42 2.06
CA ASP A 52 -10.60 -24.40 2.98
C ASP A 52 -9.80 -24.50 4.28
N PHE A 53 -10.46 -24.65 5.42
CA PHE A 53 -9.83 -24.68 6.75
C PHE A 53 -9.90 -26.05 7.46
N SER A 54 -10.41 -27.10 6.81
CA SER A 54 -10.67 -28.40 7.44
C SER A 54 -9.43 -29.28 7.64
N VAL A 55 -8.39 -29.10 6.83
CA VAL A 55 -7.16 -29.91 6.87
C VAL A 55 -5.99 -29.14 7.46
N ALA A 56 -5.70 -27.97 6.90
CA ALA A 56 -4.61 -27.10 7.34
C ALA A 56 -4.85 -25.66 6.89
N ALA A 57 -4.28 -24.71 7.64
CA ALA A 57 -4.38 -23.28 7.36
C ALA A 57 -3.03 -22.58 7.49
N VAL A 58 -2.80 -21.62 6.61
CA VAL A 58 -1.67 -20.69 6.60
C VAL A 58 -2.13 -19.30 7.06
N LEU A 59 -3.26 -18.80 6.55
CA LEU A 59 -3.80 -17.47 6.89
C LEU A 59 -5.35 -17.48 6.92
N PRO A 60 -5.97 -16.80 7.89
CA PRO A 60 -7.42 -16.62 7.93
C PRO A 60 -7.88 -15.61 6.86
N PRO A 61 -9.18 -15.54 6.53
CA PRO A 61 -9.74 -14.40 5.83
C PRO A 61 -9.46 -13.13 6.64
N TYR A 62 -8.80 -12.17 6.01
CA TYR A 62 -8.32 -10.96 6.67
C TYR A 62 -8.21 -9.82 5.67
N ASN A 63 -8.43 -8.59 6.13
CA ASN A 63 -8.08 -7.39 5.39
C ASN A 63 -7.96 -6.20 6.32
N VAL A 64 -7.24 -5.19 5.86
CA VAL A 64 -7.09 -3.92 6.56
C VAL A 64 -7.52 -2.79 5.64
N VAL A 65 -8.34 -1.89 6.17
CA VAL A 65 -8.61 -0.59 5.57
C VAL A 65 -8.13 0.48 6.54
N ARG A 66 -7.19 1.31 6.09
CA ARG A 66 -6.76 2.52 6.80
C ARG A 66 -7.30 3.75 6.09
N ALA A 67 -7.54 4.83 6.83
CA ALA A 67 -8.01 6.08 6.25
C ALA A 67 -7.51 7.33 6.97
N GLN A 68 -7.09 8.34 6.22
CA GLN A 68 -6.79 9.69 6.72
C GLN A 68 -7.84 10.67 6.20
N VAL A 69 -8.27 11.62 7.01
CA VAL A 69 -9.24 12.66 6.62
C VAL A 69 -8.60 14.02 6.76
N LEU A 70 -8.67 14.82 5.70
CA LEU A 70 -8.18 16.19 5.66
C LEU A 70 -9.33 17.18 5.50
N LEU A 71 -9.33 18.23 6.32
CA LEU A 71 -9.92 19.51 5.94
C LEU A 71 -8.97 20.19 4.94
N LYS A 72 -9.49 20.48 3.75
CA LYS A 72 -8.73 21.11 2.67
C LYS A 72 -8.51 22.60 2.94
N GLY A 73 -7.44 23.14 2.39
CA GLY A 73 -7.10 24.56 2.47
C GLY A 73 -5.61 24.81 2.24
N GLN A 74 -5.16 26.05 2.33
CA GLN A 74 -3.74 26.39 2.14
C GLN A 74 -2.82 25.53 3.01
N HIS A 75 -3.23 25.30 4.26
CA HIS A 75 -2.60 24.39 5.20
C HIS A 75 -3.62 23.31 5.61
N PRO A 76 -3.66 22.16 4.90
CA PRO A 76 -4.60 21.09 5.20
C PRO A 76 -4.43 20.58 6.63
N GLN A 77 -5.54 20.26 7.28
CA GLN A 77 -5.55 19.78 8.66
C GLN A 77 -6.11 18.37 8.72
N PHE A 78 -5.43 17.48 9.44
CA PHE A 78 -5.96 16.15 9.74
C PHE A 78 -7.12 16.27 10.73
N LEU A 79 -8.19 15.52 10.46
CA LEU A 79 -9.31 15.40 11.37
C LEU A 79 -9.21 14.10 12.18
N ASP A 80 -9.54 14.20 13.46
CA ASP A 80 -9.41 13.12 14.42
C ASP A 80 -10.79 12.57 14.87
N PRO A 81 -10.84 11.57 15.77
CA PRO A 81 -12.10 11.02 16.26
C PRO A 81 -12.95 11.97 17.10
N ALA A 82 -12.45 13.14 17.50
CA ALA A 82 -13.27 14.17 18.15
C ALA A 82 -14.09 14.96 17.12
N GLN A 83 -13.61 15.05 15.88
CA GLN A 83 -14.23 15.84 14.82
C GLN A 83 -15.03 14.99 13.83
N VAL A 84 -14.57 13.77 13.51
CA VAL A 84 -15.20 12.93 12.48
C VAL A 84 -15.44 11.50 12.93
N LYS A 85 -16.45 10.88 12.32
CA LYS A 85 -16.75 9.45 12.40
C LYS A 85 -16.52 8.81 11.03
N LEU A 86 -15.75 7.74 10.99
CA LEU A 86 -15.54 6.98 9.76
C LEU A 86 -16.32 5.67 9.77
N SER A 87 -16.86 5.32 8.61
CA SER A 87 -17.48 4.02 8.39
C SER A 87 -17.17 3.49 7.00
N TYR A 88 -17.26 2.17 6.85
CA TYR A 88 -17.18 1.50 5.55
C TYR A 88 -18.42 0.67 5.28
N ARG A 89 -18.72 0.48 3.99
CA ARG A 89 -19.73 -0.46 3.49
C ARG A 89 -19.31 -0.98 2.12
N ALA A 90 -19.84 -2.11 1.70
CA ALA A 90 -19.57 -2.64 0.37
C ALA A 90 -20.26 -1.78 -0.68
N VAL A 91 -19.63 -1.63 -1.85
CA VAL A 91 -20.22 -0.97 -3.01
C VAL A 91 -19.91 -1.76 -4.26
N ALA A 92 -20.84 -1.73 -5.22
CA ALA A 92 -20.60 -2.36 -6.50
C ALA A 92 -19.46 -1.66 -7.24
N ASP A 93 -18.60 -2.46 -7.88
CA ASP A 93 -17.65 -1.97 -8.85
C ASP A 93 -18.32 -1.65 -10.20
N PRO A 94 -17.59 -1.08 -11.19
CA PRO A 94 -18.18 -0.73 -12.48
C PRO A 94 -18.79 -1.89 -13.26
N THR A 95 -18.46 -3.14 -12.92
CA THR A 95 -19.05 -4.35 -13.52
C THR A 95 -20.31 -4.83 -12.81
N GLY A 96 -20.67 -4.20 -11.68
CA GLY A 96 -21.81 -4.57 -10.85
C GLY A 96 -21.47 -5.56 -9.72
N SER A 97 -20.23 -6.06 -9.65
CA SER A 97 -19.81 -7.00 -8.61
C SER A 97 -19.71 -6.30 -7.24
N ILE A 98 -20.32 -6.92 -6.21
CA ILE A 98 -20.35 -6.41 -4.83
C ILE A 98 -20.16 -7.55 -3.83
N ASN A 99 -19.32 -7.33 -2.82
CA ASN A 99 -19.05 -8.31 -1.77
C ASN A 99 -19.47 -7.75 -0.39
N ARG A 100 -20.70 -8.07 0.05
CA ARG A 100 -21.28 -7.58 1.31
C ARG A 100 -21.03 -8.50 2.50
N THR A 101 -20.85 -9.78 2.25
CA THR A 101 -20.82 -10.84 3.28
C THR A 101 -19.88 -11.96 2.86
N SER A 102 -19.35 -12.69 3.83
CA SER A 102 -18.53 -13.87 3.62
C SER A 102 -19.29 -15.17 3.92
N VAL A 103 -20.56 -15.06 4.33
CA VAL A 103 -21.49 -16.18 4.51
C VAL A 103 -21.52 -17.05 3.24
N ASN A 104 -21.39 -18.37 3.42
CA ASN A 104 -21.41 -19.38 2.35
C ASN A 104 -20.26 -19.28 1.32
N LYS A 105 -19.19 -18.53 1.62
CA LYS A 105 -18.01 -18.37 0.73
C LYS A 105 -16.73 -19.00 1.28
N THR A 106 -16.78 -19.53 2.50
CA THR A 106 -15.66 -20.20 3.20
C THR A 106 -16.21 -20.97 4.40
N ASN A 107 -15.47 -21.97 4.88
CA ASN A 107 -15.74 -22.71 6.12
C ASN A 107 -14.92 -22.22 7.32
N PHE A 108 -14.27 -21.05 7.23
CA PHE A 108 -13.42 -20.48 8.28
C PHE A 108 -14.05 -20.51 9.68
N TRP A 109 -15.30 -20.04 9.82
CA TRP A 109 -15.98 -19.97 11.13
C TRP A 109 -16.29 -21.33 11.74
N THR A 110 -16.27 -22.41 10.96
CA THR A 110 -16.40 -23.78 11.48
C THR A 110 -15.12 -24.21 12.23
N TYR A 111 -13.94 -23.77 11.76
CA TYR A 111 -12.65 -24.26 12.23
C TYR A 111 -11.83 -23.23 13.02
N VAL A 112 -12.34 -22.00 13.16
CA VAL A 112 -11.60 -20.90 13.80
C VAL A 112 -11.25 -21.20 15.27
N GLN A 113 -12.10 -21.94 15.99
CA GLN A 113 -11.82 -22.33 17.37
C GLN A 113 -10.63 -23.29 17.44
N ASP A 114 -10.56 -24.28 16.55
CA ASP A 114 -9.48 -25.27 16.54
C ASP A 114 -8.17 -24.67 16.04
N LEU A 115 -8.24 -23.78 15.04
CA LEU A 115 -7.06 -23.19 14.40
C LEU A 115 -6.50 -21.98 15.17
N PHE A 116 -7.37 -21.12 15.70
CA PHE A 116 -6.98 -19.83 16.28
C PHE A 116 -7.40 -19.67 17.75
N GLY A 117 -8.07 -20.66 18.35
CA GLY A 117 -8.45 -20.63 19.76
C GLY A 117 -9.55 -19.63 20.11
N VAL A 118 -10.24 -19.08 19.10
CA VAL A 118 -11.26 -18.03 19.29
C VAL A 118 -12.60 -18.44 18.68
N THR A 119 -13.69 -18.07 19.35
CA THR A 119 -15.05 -18.21 18.82
C THR A 119 -15.49 -16.88 18.22
N LEU A 120 -15.88 -16.88 16.95
CA LEU A 120 -16.31 -15.69 16.23
C LEU A 120 -17.69 -15.93 15.61
N ALA A 121 -18.55 -14.91 15.66
CA ALA A 121 -19.76 -14.93 14.85
C ALA A 121 -19.39 -14.85 13.36
N VAL A 122 -20.22 -15.44 12.49
CA VAL A 122 -20.06 -15.32 11.03
C VAL A 122 -19.99 -13.85 10.63
N ASP A 123 -19.21 -13.55 9.60
CA ASP A 123 -18.85 -12.20 9.14
C ASP A 123 -17.98 -11.39 10.10
N VAL A 124 -17.58 -11.91 11.26
CA VAL A 124 -16.62 -11.28 12.18
C VAL A 124 -15.24 -11.89 11.98
N GLY A 125 -14.23 -11.06 11.73
CA GLY A 125 -12.86 -11.52 11.61
C GLY A 125 -12.10 -11.50 12.93
N VAL A 126 -10.88 -12.01 12.92
CA VAL A 126 -10.07 -12.31 14.13
C VAL A 126 -9.72 -11.09 14.99
N LYS A 127 -9.88 -9.87 14.46
CA LYS A 127 -9.69 -8.59 15.16
C LYS A 127 -11.02 -7.87 15.50
N GLY A 128 -12.16 -8.55 15.30
CA GLY A 128 -13.49 -8.07 15.69
C GLY A 128 -14.21 -7.19 14.66
N TYR A 129 -13.52 -6.72 13.63
CA TYR A 129 -14.16 -6.02 12.50
C TYR A 129 -14.97 -6.99 11.64
N ARG A 130 -15.97 -6.43 10.94
CA ARG A 130 -17.05 -7.22 10.35
C ARG A 130 -17.24 -6.92 8.87
N MET A 131 -17.70 -7.91 8.11
CA MET A 131 -18.33 -7.61 6.83
C MET A 131 -19.62 -6.80 7.07
N PRO A 132 -20.03 -5.93 6.12
CA PRO A 132 -21.28 -5.18 6.20
C PRO A 132 -22.56 -6.04 6.36
N GLY A 133 -22.48 -7.31 5.98
CA GLY A 133 -23.59 -8.27 6.01
C GLY A 133 -24.58 -8.07 4.87
N SER A 134 -25.55 -8.97 4.72
CA SER A 134 -26.54 -8.95 3.63
C SER A 134 -27.31 -7.63 3.47
N ALA A 135 -27.60 -6.96 4.60
CA ALA A 135 -28.24 -5.64 4.65
C ALA A 135 -27.28 -4.46 4.32
N ASN A 136 -26.01 -4.75 4.04
CA ASN A 136 -24.93 -3.79 3.75
C ASN A 136 -24.84 -2.65 4.79
N ARG A 137 -24.96 -3.00 6.07
CA ARG A 137 -24.94 -2.02 7.16
C ARG A 137 -23.54 -1.43 7.26
N ALA A 138 -23.45 -0.10 7.32
CA ALA A 138 -22.17 0.57 7.49
C ALA A 138 -21.51 0.14 8.81
N GLN A 139 -20.25 -0.27 8.73
CA GLN A 139 -19.44 -0.68 9.87
C GLN A 139 -18.54 0.49 10.29
N LEU A 140 -18.42 0.70 11.60
CA LEU A 140 -17.60 1.78 12.16
C LEU A 140 -16.09 1.44 12.03
N MET A 141 -15.28 2.43 11.67
CA MET A 141 -13.82 2.38 11.81
C MET A 141 -13.45 3.01 13.15
N ALA A 142 -13.41 2.20 14.20
CA ALA A 142 -13.32 2.69 15.59
C ALA A 142 -11.88 2.92 16.06
N GLU A 143 -10.92 2.23 15.46
CA GLU A 143 -9.50 2.42 15.78
C GLU A 143 -9.00 3.75 15.22
N TYR A 144 -8.20 4.46 16.01
CA TYR A 144 -7.44 5.63 15.56
C TYR A 144 -6.03 5.55 16.10
N ASP A 145 -5.06 5.71 15.21
CA ASP A 145 -3.64 5.79 15.55
C ASP A 145 -3.24 7.27 15.52
N PRO A 146 -2.90 7.89 16.67
CA PRO A 146 -2.54 9.31 16.71
C PRO A 146 -1.17 9.61 16.09
N GLN A 147 -0.26 8.64 16.03
CA GLN A 147 1.05 8.82 15.39
C GLN A 147 0.89 8.84 13.87
N MET A 148 0.12 7.89 13.34
CA MET A 148 -0.16 7.79 11.91
C MET A 148 -1.28 8.73 11.44
N ARG A 149 -2.05 9.31 12.38
CA ARG A 149 -3.21 10.18 12.14
C ARG A 149 -4.25 9.52 11.22
N TRP A 150 -4.49 8.23 11.40
CA TRP A 150 -5.42 7.46 10.58
C TRP A 150 -6.44 6.68 11.40
N PHE A 151 -7.56 6.37 10.78
CA PHE A 151 -8.55 5.44 11.28
C PHE A 151 -8.29 4.04 10.73
N GLY A 152 -8.62 3.01 11.51
CA GLY A 152 -8.41 1.61 11.17
C GLY A 152 -9.68 0.78 11.15
N ALA A 153 -9.74 -0.16 10.21
CA ALA A 153 -10.57 -1.36 10.30
C ALA A 153 -9.72 -2.56 9.91
N GLU A 154 -9.33 -3.35 10.90
CA GLU A 154 -8.34 -4.41 10.77
C GLU A 154 -8.98 -5.79 10.98
N GLY A 155 -8.61 -6.76 10.16
CA GLY A 155 -9.18 -8.11 10.21
C GLY A 155 -10.59 -8.21 9.65
N ILE A 156 -10.92 -7.46 8.59
CA ILE A 156 -12.18 -7.63 7.85
C ILE A 156 -12.12 -8.99 7.13
N PRO A 157 -13.04 -9.94 7.38
CA PRO A 157 -12.93 -11.30 6.85
C PRO A 157 -13.50 -11.42 5.44
N ILE A 158 -13.11 -10.54 4.52
CA ILE A 158 -13.59 -10.53 3.12
C ILE A 158 -12.97 -11.68 2.31
N THR A 159 -13.72 -12.23 1.35
CA THR A 159 -13.30 -13.33 0.47
C THR A 159 -13.09 -12.88 -0.98
N ALA A 160 -12.51 -13.75 -1.80
CA ALA A 160 -12.29 -13.52 -3.23
C ALA A 160 -13.56 -13.69 -4.09
N PHE A 161 -14.73 -13.85 -3.48
CA PHE A 161 -16.00 -14.11 -4.16
C PHE A 161 -17.03 -13.06 -3.77
N ASP A 162 -17.72 -12.52 -4.77
CA ASP A 162 -18.80 -11.58 -4.57
C ASP A 162 -20.09 -12.28 -4.09
N ASP A 163 -21.15 -11.51 -3.88
CA ASP A 163 -22.40 -12.06 -3.34
C ASP A 163 -23.15 -13.00 -4.30
N ALA A 164 -22.82 -12.96 -5.59
CA ALA A 164 -23.32 -13.90 -6.59
C ALA A 164 -22.46 -15.17 -6.68
N GLY A 165 -21.42 -15.28 -5.85
CA GLY A 165 -20.44 -16.38 -5.92
C GLY A 165 -19.45 -16.25 -7.07
N VAL A 166 -19.42 -15.09 -7.75
CA VAL A 166 -18.48 -14.84 -8.84
C VAL A 166 -17.16 -14.37 -8.25
N ARG A 167 -16.05 -14.90 -8.78
CA ARG A 167 -14.71 -14.53 -8.34
C ARG A 167 -14.41 -13.06 -8.68
N ASN A 168 -14.21 -12.24 -7.64
CA ASN A 168 -13.71 -10.87 -7.73
C ASN A 168 -12.71 -10.63 -6.59
N THR A 169 -11.43 -10.59 -6.94
CA THR A 169 -10.32 -10.44 -5.97
C THR A 169 -10.01 -9.00 -5.61
N LEU A 170 -10.66 -8.03 -6.28
CA LEU A 170 -10.49 -6.60 -6.07
C LEU A 170 -11.83 -5.92 -5.71
N PRO A 171 -12.59 -6.43 -4.73
CA PRO A 171 -13.88 -5.87 -4.36
C PRO A 171 -13.71 -4.46 -3.76
N LEU A 172 -14.75 -3.63 -3.90
CA LEU A 172 -14.75 -2.26 -3.40
C LEU A 172 -15.52 -2.10 -2.09
N MET A 173 -14.96 -1.31 -1.20
CA MET A 173 -15.69 -0.69 -0.09
C MET A 173 -15.66 0.83 -0.23
N GLN A 174 -16.75 1.49 0.18
CA GLN A 174 -16.81 2.94 0.30
C GLN A 174 -16.56 3.33 1.75
N VAL A 175 -15.47 4.06 1.98
CA VAL A 175 -15.19 4.73 3.25
C VAL A 175 -15.88 6.09 3.23
N ARG A 176 -16.62 6.40 4.29
CA ARG A 176 -17.36 7.66 4.48
C ARG A 176 -16.86 8.35 5.74
N ALA A 177 -16.46 9.60 5.62
CA ALA A 177 -16.16 10.49 6.73
C ALA A 177 -17.39 11.38 6.99
N GLN A 178 -17.93 11.31 8.19
CA GLN A 178 -19.07 12.12 8.64
C GLN A 178 -18.63 13.04 9.77
N ASP A 179 -19.17 14.25 9.78
CA ASP A 179 -19.03 15.16 10.92
C ASP A 179 -19.64 14.50 12.17
N LYS A 180 -18.90 14.54 13.29
CA LYS A 180 -19.30 13.82 14.50
C LYS A 180 -20.52 14.46 15.19
N ALA A 181 -20.66 15.78 15.11
CA ALA A 181 -21.73 16.51 15.79
C ALA A 181 -23.05 16.42 15.02
N THR A 182 -23.00 16.57 13.69
CA THR A 182 -24.19 16.71 12.84
C THR A 182 -24.52 15.44 12.06
N GLY A 183 -23.58 14.50 11.91
CA GLY A 183 -23.73 13.31 11.06
C GLY A 183 -23.64 13.59 9.56
N THR A 184 -23.39 14.85 9.17
CA THR A 184 -23.27 15.28 7.77
C THR A 184 -22.12 14.55 7.08
N LEU A 185 -22.35 14.04 5.87
CA LEU A 185 -21.28 13.46 5.05
C LEU A 185 -20.32 14.55 4.59
N LEU A 186 -19.04 14.46 5.00
CA LEU A 186 -18.01 15.42 4.62
C LEU A 186 -17.27 14.99 3.35
N SER A 187 -16.92 13.71 3.26
CA SER A 187 -16.20 13.14 2.12
C SER A 187 -16.39 11.63 2.05
N SER A 188 -16.18 11.03 0.88
CA SER A 188 -16.17 9.57 0.72
C SER A 188 -15.22 9.14 -0.38
N LEU A 189 -14.63 7.96 -0.24
CA LEU A 189 -13.76 7.36 -1.25
C LEU A 189 -14.07 5.87 -1.40
N LYS A 190 -14.06 5.38 -2.63
CA LYS A 190 -14.08 3.94 -2.90
C LYS A 190 -12.65 3.42 -2.89
N THR A 191 -12.39 2.41 -2.09
CA THR A 191 -11.08 1.75 -2.00
C THR A 191 -11.23 0.25 -2.20
N VAL A 192 -10.21 -0.37 -2.77
CA VAL A 192 -10.17 -1.82 -2.95
C VAL A 192 -9.86 -2.46 -1.60
N VAL A 193 -10.54 -3.56 -1.29
CA VAL A 193 -10.28 -4.40 -0.12
C VAL A 193 -9.88 -5.80 -0.63
N PRO A 194 -8.65 -5.94 -1.17
CA PRO A 194 -8.27 -7.04 -2.06
C PRO A 194 -8.03 -8.33 -1.29
N ALA A 195 -8.65 -9.42 -1.74
CA ALA A 195 -8.54 -10.74 -1.13
C ALA A 195 -8.43 -11.86 -2.17
N SER A 196 -7.64 -12.88 -1.84
CA SER A 196 -7.39 -14.03 -2.72
C SER A 196 -7.22 -15.33 -1.95
N ASP A 197 -7.84 -16.39 -2.44
CA ASP A 197 -7.60 -17.78 -2.05
C ASP A 197 -6.70 -18.54 -3.06
N GLU A 198 -6.20 -17.86 -4.10
CA GLU A 198 -5.33 -18.45 -5.11
C GLU A 198 -3.98 -18.89 -4.49
N MET A 199 -3.78 -20.21 -4.40
CA MET A 199 -2.52 -20.84 -4.03
C MET A 199 -2.36 -22.15 -4.82
N ASN A 200 -1.29 -22.27 -5.62
CA ASN A 200 -1.15 -23.34 -6.61
C ASN A 200 -0.25 -24.50 -6.15
N CYS A 201 -0.30 -24.85 -4.86
CA CYS A 201 0.43 -25.99 -4.29
C CYS A 201 0.13 -27.31 -5.02
N SER A 202 -1.07 -27.43 -5.59
CA SER A 202 -1.52 -28.58 -6.36
C SER A 202 -0.68 -28.86 -7.60
N ASN A 203 0.08 -27.90 -8.12
CA ASN A 203 0.97 -28.12 -9.24
C ASN A 203 2.04 -29.20 -8.96
N CYS A 204 2.37 -29.43 -7.68
CA CYS A 204 3.39 -30.39 -7.28
C CYS A 204 2.91 -31.43 -6.26
N HIS A 205 1.97 -31.07 -5.38
CA HIS A 205 1.57 -31.86 -4.21
C HIS A 205 0.31 -32.72 -4.41
N VAL A 206 -0.34 -32.66 -5.57
CA VAL A 206 -1.38 -33.64 -5.92
C VAL A 206 -0.81 -35.05 -6.00
N THR A 207 -1.62 -36.06 -5.71
CA THR A 207 -1.21 -37.46 -5.79
C THR A 207 -0.77 -37.81 -7.22
N GLY A 208 0.43 -38.38 -7.35
CA GLY A 208 1.12 -38.60 -8.62
C GLY A 208 2.06 -37.46 -9.04
N GLY A 209 1.94 -36.28 -8.42
CA GLY A 209 2.81 -35.13 -8.65
C GLY A 209 4.23 -35.34 -8.08
N ILE A 210 5.16 -34.43 -8.43
CA ILE A 210 6.58 -34.55 -8.06
C ILE A 210 6.80 -34.66 -6.53
N ALA A 211 5.93 -34.04 -5.73
CA ALA A 211 6.01 -34.06 -4.27
C ALA A 211 5.13 -35.13 -3.60
N ALA A 212 4.33 -35.89 -4.36
CA ALA A 212 3.45 -36.93 -3.85
C ALA A 212 3.37 -38.15 -4.79
N ASN A 213 4.53 -38.79 -5.04
CA ASN A 213 4.66 -39.97 -5.89
C ASN A 213 5.48 -41.08 -5.20
N GLN A 214 5.66 -42.21 -5.90
CA GLN A 214 6.38 -43.37 -5.36
C GLN A 214 7.87 -43.08 -5.09
N ALA A 215 8.53 -42.25 -5.90
CA ALA A 215 9.91 -41.87 -5.66
C ALA A 215 10.05 -41.09 -4.34
N THR A 216 9.10 -40.21 -4.04
CA THR A 216 9.03 -39.47 -2.78
C THR A 216 8.75 -40.38 -1.58
N VAL A 217 7.90 -41.41 -1.76
CA VAL A 217 7.68 -42.47 -0.75
C VAL A 217 8.99 -43.17 -0.42
N SER A 218 9.70 -43.67 -1.43
CA SER A 218 10.99 -44.35 -1.25
C SER A 218 12.05 -43.44 -0.64
N ARG A 219 12.10 -42.16 -1.07
CA ARG A 219 13.09 -41.19 -0.58
C ARG A 219 12.93 -40.90 0.92
N HIS A 220 11.70 -40.77 1.40
CA HIS A 220 11.43 -40.36 2.77
C HIS A 220 10.94 -41.49 3.68
N GLY A 221 10.87 -42.72 3.16
CA GLY A 221 10.40 -43.89 3.92
C GLY A 221 8.96 -43.71 4.41
N LEU A 222 8.09 -43.17 3.55
CA LEU A 222 6.70 -42.89 3.92
C LEU A 222 5.92 -44.21 4.01
N THR A 223 5.15 -44.38 5.08
CA THR A 223 4.31 -45.57 5.28
C THR A 223 2.83 -45.29 5.05
N ARG A 224 2.41 -44.03 5.16
CA ARG A 224 1.04 -43.60 4.91
C ARG A 224 0.82 -43.41 3.40
N PRO A 225 -0.25 -43.96 2.81
CA PRO A 225 -0.58 -43.70 1.41
C PRO A 225 -0.94 -42.24 1.19
N TRP A 226 -0.68 -41.75 -0.02
CA TRP A 226 -1.14 -40.42 -0.45
C TRP A 226 -2.66 -40.32 -0.46
N SER A 227 -3.16 -39.11 -0.31
CA SER A 227 -4.60 -38.82 -0.31
C SER A 227 -5.26 -39.23 -1.62
N ALA A 228 -6.46 -39.81 -1.49
CA ALA A 228 -7.35 -40.12 -2.60
C ALA A 228 -8.54 -39.14 -2.69
N ASN A 229 -8.48 -38.02 -1.97
CA ASN A 229 -9.55 -37.02 -1.96
C ASN A 229 -9.76 -36.47 -3.38
N PRO A 230 -11.00 -36.44 -3.91
CA PRO A 230 -11.27 -35.91 -5.25
C PRO A 230 -11.12 -34.38 -5.34
N ASP A 231 -11.24 -33.66 -4.22
CA ASP A 231 -10.94 -32.22 -4.18
C ASP A 231 -9.42 -32.02 -4.16
N LEU A 232 -8.87 -31.44 -5.23
CA LEU A 232 -7.43 -31.27 -5.38
C LEU A 232 -6.82 -30.31 -4.34
N GLY A 233 -7.60 -29.35 -3.82
CA GLY A 233 -7.17 -28.45 -2.76
C GLY A 233 -7.00 -29.20 -1.44
N LEU A 234 -8.00 -30.01 -1.06
CA LEU A 234 -7.92 -30.86 0.13
C LEU A 234 -6.84 -31.94 -0.02
N GLN A 235 -6.81 -32.64 -1.15
CA GLN A 235 -5.80 -33.66 -1.45
C GLN A 235 -4.38 -33.11 -1.32
N THR A 236 -4.15 -31.91 -1.85
CA THR A 236 -2.87 -31.21 -1.74
C THR A 236 -2.49 -30.94 -0.29
N LYS A 237 -3.42 -30.41 0.52
CA LYS A 237 -3.15 -30.12 1.95
C LYS A 237 -2.88 -31.39 2.74
N GLU A 238 -3.64 -32.45 2.51
CA GLU A 238 -3.43 -33.75 3.14
C GLU A 238 -2.06 -34.33 2.78
N ASN A 239 -1.67 -34.28 1.50
CA ASN A 239 -0.36 -34.74 1.03
C ASN A 239 0.79 -33.91 1.60
N VAL A 240 0.63 -32.59 1.77
CA VAL A 240 1.60 -31.75 2.46
C VAL A 240 1.80 -32.22 3.90
N LEU A 241 0.72 -32.54 4.64
CA LEU A 241 0.84 -33.06 6.01
C LEU A 241 1.49 -34.45 6.07
N ILE A 242 1.17 -35.36 5.13
CA ILE A 242 1.82 -36.68 5.04
C ILE A 242 3.33 -36.52 4.82
N LEU A 243 3.72 -35.65 3.89
CA LEU A 243 5.13 -35.39 3.61
C LEU A 243 5.82 -34.74 4.80
N HIS A 244 5.13 -33.82 5.50
CA HIS A 244 5.65 -33.19 6.71
C HIS A 244 5.89 -34.21 7.83
N ASP A 245 4.95 -35.13 8.08
CA ASP A 245 5.10 -36.21 9.05
C ASP A 245 6.30 -37.10 8.74
N GLY A 246 6.48 -37.47 7.48
CA GLY A 246 7.60 -38.29 7.04
C GLY A 246 8.97 -37.61 7.18
N ILE A 247 9.08 -36.37 6.71
CA ILE A 247 10.35 -35.62 6.71
C ILE A 247 10.72 -35.14 8.11
N ASN A 248 9.75 -34.58 8.85
CA ASN A 248 9.99 -33.90 10.12
C ASN A 248 9.61 -34.75 11.35
N ARG A 249 9.21 -36.01 11.15
CA ARG A 249 8.82 -36.95 12.21
C ARG A 249 7.71 -36.40 13.11
N THR A 250 6.70 -35.78 12.48
CA THR A 250 5.49 -35.28 13.15
C THR A 250 4.31 -36.25 13.04
N SER A 251 3.17 -35.90 13.64
CA SER A 251 1.91 -36.65 13.53
C SER A 251 0.73 -35.74 13.20
N LEU A 252 0.97 -34.74 12.34
CA LEU A 252 0.01 -33.72 11.94
C LEU A 252 -1.20 -34.31 11.21
N THR A 253 -1.01 -35.39 10.47
CA THR A 253 -2.10 -36.07 9.77
C THR A 253 -3.11 -36.75 10.71
N ALA A 254 -2.80 -36.87 12.01
CA ALA A 254 -3.72 -37.33 13.04
C ALA A 254 -4.31 -36.19 13.88
N ASN A 255 -3.88 -34.94 13.65
CA ASN A 255 -4.22 -33.77 14.46
C ASN A 255 -4.71 -32.60 13.57
N GLN A 256 -5.62 -32.90 12.64
CA GLN A 256 -6.24 -31.89 11.77
C GLN A 256 -7.44 -31.22 12.47
N PRO A 257 -7.73 -29.93 12.19
CA PRO A 257 -7.01 -29.06 11.27
C PRO A 257 -5.70 -28.50 11.87
N VAL A 258 -4.68 -28.28 11.03
CA VAL A 258 -3.37 -27.77 11.46
C VAL A 258 -3.16 -26.31 11.06
N LEU A 259 -3.00 -25.42 12.03
CA LEU A 259 -2.47 -24.07 11.76
C LEU A 259 -0.94 -24.15 11.64
N CYS A 260 -0.37 -23.87 10.46
CA CYS A 260 1.10 -23.92 10.28
C CYS A 260 1.84 -23.01 11.26
N ALA A 261 1.23 -21.87 11.57
CA ALA A 261 1.79 -20.90 12.50
C ALA A 261 1.73 -21.30 13.98
N SER A 262 1.07 -22.40 14.35
CA SER A 262 1.14 -22.92 15.73
C SER A 262 2.56 -23.38 16.09
N CYS A 263 3.32 -23.87 15.09
CA CYS A 263 4.71 -24.30 15.23
C CYS A 263 5.69 -23.38 14.51
N HIS A 264 5.32 -22.79 13.36
CA HIS A 264 6.23 -21.95 12.59
C HIS A 264 5.84 -20.49 12.70
N TYR A 265 6.53 -19.72 13.54
CA TYR A 265 6.20 -18.30 13.77
C TYR A 265 6.01 -17.52 12.45
N SER A 266 4.95 -16.71 12.40
CA SER A 266 4.65 -15.79 11.31
C SER A 266 4.29 -14.44 11.89
N ALA A 267 5.08 -13.41 11.60
CA ALA A 267 4.81 -12.05 12.06
C ALA A 267 3.46 -11.50 11.57
N ALA A 268 2.89 -12.04 10.48
CA ALA A 268 1.56 -11.66 10.01
C ALA A 268 0.42 -12.13 10.93
N LEU A 269 0.67 -13.13 11.78
CA LEU A 269 -0.31 -13.66 12.74
C LEU A 269 0.05 -13.30 14.19
N ASP A 270 1.16 -12.59 14.41
CA ASP A 270 1.55 -12.05 15.70
C ASP A 270 0.83 -10.73 15.98
N LEU A 271 -0.48 -10.82 16.22
CA LEU A 271 -1.36 -9.67 16.44
C LEU A 271 -0.99 -8.86 17.70
N ALA A 272 -0.19 -9.44 18.60
CA ALA A 272 0.25 -8.82 19.85
C ALA A 272 1.73 -8.37 19.82
N GLY A 273 2.47 -8.66 18.74
CA GLY A 273 3.88 -8.30 18.60
C GLY A 273 4.83 -9.00 19.59
N GLN A 274 4.43 -10.17 20.11
CA GLN A 274 5.18 -10.88 21.15
C GLN A 274 6.35 -11.72 20.60
N GLY A 275 6.46 -11.85 19.28
CA GLY A 275 7.42 -12.73 18.64
C GLY A 275 7.08 -14.22 18.81
N PRO A 276 8.03 -15.13 18.49
CA PRO A 276 7.83 -16.57 18.64
C PRO A 276 7.54 -16.97 20.09
N GLN A 277 6.47 -17.73 20.32
CA GLN A 277 6.05 -18.21 21.64
C GLN A 277 5.87 -19.74 21.64
N GLY A 278 6.04 -20.37 22.82
CA GLY A 278 5.74 -21.79 23.03
C GLY A 278 6.40 -22.72 22.01
N ALA A 279 5.60 -23.52 21.31
CA ALA A 279 6.05 -24.49 20.30
C ALA A 279 6.76 -23.85 19.09
N GLN A 280 6.66 -22.53 18.92
CA GLN A 280 7.37 -21.79 17.87
C GLN A 280 8.85 -21.54 18.20
N ALA A 281 9.21 -21.55 19.50
CA ALA A 281 10.58 -21.30 19.92
C ALA A 281 11.53 -22.37 19.37
N GLY A 282 12.66 -21.94 18.79
CA GLY A 282 13.66 -22.83 18.19
C GLY A 282 13.27 -23.44 16.84
N LYS A 283 12.07 -23.16 16.31
CA LYS A 283 11.66 -23.57 14.96
C LYS A 283 11.90 -22.44 13.95
N PRO A 284 12.19 -22.76 12.67
CA PRO A 284 12.27 -21.73 11.64
C PRO A 284 10.94 -21.02 11.49
N GLN A 285 10.98 -19.72 11.17
CA GLN A 285 9.77 -18.97 10.82
C GLN A 285 9.08 -19.59 9.60
N LEU A 286 7.77 -19.42 9.47
CA LEU A 286 6.99 -20.07 8.39
C LEU A 286 7.53 -19.76 7.00
N SER A 287 7.86 -18.49 6.75
CA SER A 287 8.49 -18.08 5.50
C SER A 287 9.84 -18.77 5.28
N HIS A 288 10.66 -18.93 6.31
CA HIS A 288 11.95 -19.61 6.17
C HIS A 288 11.78 -21.09 5.86
N ALA A 289 10.87 -21.77 6.55
CA ALA A 289 10.58 -23.19 6.36
C ALA A 289 10.10 -23.48 4.93
N ILE A 290 9.13 -22.71 4.43
CA ILE A 290 8.57 -22.90 3.09
C ILE A 290 9.59 -22.53 2.02
N HIS A 291 10.09 -21.30 2.01
CA HIS A 291 10.90 -20.81 0.89
C HIS A 291 12.26 -21.50 0.82
N THR A 292 12.92 -21.79 1.95
CA THR A 292 14.22 -22.47 1.94
C THR A 292 14.10 -23.88 1.37
N ARG A 293 13.03 -24.63 1.72
CA ARG A 293 12.82 -25.97 1.16
C ARG A 293 12.63 -25.91 -0.36
N HIS A 294 11.80 -25.00 -0.85
CA HIS A 294 11.49 -24.88 -2.28
C HIS A 294 12.63 -24.23 -3.09
N GLY A 295 13.56 -23.52 -2.44
CA GLY A 295 14.76 -22.97 -3.05
C GLY A 295 15.93 -23.95 -3.18
N LYS A 296 15.80 -25.15 -2.59
CA LYS A 296 16.79 -26.23 -2.67
C LYS A 296 16.39 -27.27 -3.70
N THR A 297 17.28 -28.22 -3.97
CA THR A 297 16.97 -29.40 -4.79
C THR A 297 15.99 -30.33 -4.08
N ILE A 298 15.43 -31.30 -4.82
CA ILE A 298 14.53 -32.31 -4.25
C ILE A 298 15.18 -33.08 -3.08
N ASP A 299 16.49 -33.31 -3.16
CA ASP A 299 17.31 -33.99 -2.16
C ASP A 299 17.86 -33.05 -1.07
N ASN A 300 17.32 -31.83 -0.98
CA ASN A 300 17.63 -30.84 0.06
C ASN A 300 19.08 -30.29 0.01
N ALA A 301 19.72 -30.37 -1.15
CA ALA A 301 21.01 -29.75 -1.42
C ALA A 301 20.85 -28.33 -1.99
N LEU A 302 21.94 -27.57 -2.02
CA LEU A 302 21.98 -26.31 -2.76
C LEU A 302 21.91 -26.59 -4.27
N PRO A 303 21.18 -25.78 -5.05
CA PRO A 303 21.03 -26.02 -6.47
C PRO A 303 22.29 -25.65 -7.26
N ASP A 304 22.53 -26.38 -8.33
CA ASP A 304 23.57 -26.12 -9.33
C ASP A 304 23.01 -26.33 -10.75
N ALA A 305 23.87 -26.29 -11.78
CA ALA A 305 23.45 -26.43 -13.17
C ALA A 305 22.91 -27.83 -13.51
N ALA A 306 23.39 -28.88 -12.84
CA ALA A 306 22.96 -30.27 -13.03
C ALA A 306 21.76 -30.63 -12.13
N HIS A 307 21.65 -29.98 -10.97
CA HIS A 307 20.63 -30.22 -9.96
C HIS A 307 19.88 -28.91 -9.65
N PRO A 308 18.86 -28.55 -10.45
CA PRO A 308 18.13 -27.31 -10.26
C PRO A 308 17.32 -27.31 -8.94
N ALA A 309 17.00 -26.12 -8.46
CA ALA A 309 16.07 -25.95 -7.34
C ALA A 309 14.68 -26.48 -7.72
N ILE A 310 13.91 -26.93 -6.73
CA ILE A 310 12.50 -27.32 -6.92
C ILE A 310 11.73 -26.19 -7.62
N ILE A 311 11.96 -24.95 -7.17
CA ILE A 311 11.44 -23.74 -7.82
C ILE A 311 12.61 -22.82 -8.21
N ALA A 312 12.93 -22.77 -9.50
CA ALA A 312 14.01 -21.95 -10.03
C ALA A 312 13.68 -20.44 -9.99
N ALA A 313 14.64 -19.62 -9.56
CA ALA A 313 14.45 -18.18 -9.35
C ALA A 313 14.37 -17.35 -10.65
N ASN A 314 14.84 -17.88 -11.78
CA ASN A 314 14.91 -17.18 -13.07
C ASN A 314 13.58 -17.12 -13.84
N ASN A 315 12.53 -17.78 -13.35
CA ASN A 315 11.22 -17.77 -13.98
C ASN A 315 10.35 -16.66 -13.38
N THR A 316 9.85 -15.71 -14.17
CA THR A 316 8.94 -14.65 -13.72
C THR A 316 7.67 -15.16 -13.04
N ASN A 317 7.32 -16.44 -13.22
CA ASN A 317 6.19 -17.11 -12.59
C ASN A 317 6.56 -17.93 -11.33
N ALA A 318 7.82 -17.95 -10.88
CA ALA A 318 8.27 -18.78 -9.76
C ALA A 318 7.48 -18.51 -8.46
N CYS A 319 7.26 -17.24 -8.12
CA CYS A 319 6.51 -16.85 -6.93
C CYS A 319 5.01 -17.18 -7.07
N TYR A 320 4.48 -17.16 -8.30
CA TYR A 320 3.07 -17.44 -8.59
C TYR A 320 2.71 -18.94 -8.56
N GLN A 321 3.69 -19.80 -8.30
CA GLN A 321 3.43 -21.20 -7.95
C GLN A 321 2.77 -21.33 -6.57
N CYS A 322 2.93 -20.33 -5.69
CA CYS A 322 2.32 -20.32 -4.36
C CYS A 322 1.52 -19.05 -4.07
N HIS A 323 1.97 -17.89 -4.55
CA HIS A 323 1.31 -16.61 -4.31
C HIS A 323 0.32 -16.24 -5.42
N PRO A 324 -0.74 -15.46 -5.11
CA PRO A 324 -1.74 -15.07 -6.10
C PRO A 324 -1.12 -14.28 -7.27
N GLY A 325 -1.24 -14.78 -8.50
CA GLY A 325 -0.63 -14.06 -9.61
C GLY A 325 -0.75 -14.69 -10.99
N GLN A 326 -1.15 -15.95 -11.09
CA GLN A 326 -1.54 -16.50 -12.39
C GLN A 326 -2.87 -15.89 -12.82
N VAL A 327 -3.82 -15.79 -11.90
CA VAL A 327 -5.14 -15.19 -12.14
C VAL A 327 -5.23 -13.81 -11.50
N THR A 328 -4.99 -13.73 -10.19
CA THR A 328 -5.31 -12.56 -9.36
C THR A 328 -4.40 -11.35 -9.59
N LYS A 329 -3.17 -11.59 -10.06
CA LYS A 329 -2.13 -10.56 -10.25
C LYS A 329 -1.91 -9.73 -8.98
N CYS A 330 -1.44 -10.34 -7.89
CA CYS A 330 -1.12 -9.60 -6.65
C CYS A 330 -0.24 -8.38 -6.93
N LEU A 331 0.83 -8.56 -7.71
CA LEU A 331 1.62 -7.48 -8.30
C LEU A 331 0.93 -6.92 -9.55
N ARG A 332 0.27 -5.76 -9.38
CA ARG A 332 -0.52 -5.07 -10.42
C ARG A 332 -0.29 -3.56 -10.50
N GLY A 333 0.50 -3.00 -9.60
CA GLY A 333 0.85 -1.58 -9.55
C GLY A 333 1.82 -1.12 -10.63
N ALA A 334 2.32 0.11 -10.47
CA ALA A 334 3.24 0.76 -11.39
C ALA A 334 4.46 -0.11 -11.73
N MET A 335 5.03 -0.80 -10.74
CA MET A 335 6.16 -1.72 -10.95
C MET A 335 5.80 -2.89 -11.87
N ALA A 336 4.56 -3.41 -11.79
CA ALA A 336 4.09 -4.44 -12.71
C ALA A 336 4.01 -3.92 -14.15
N THR A 337 3.52 -2.68 -14.34
CA THR A 337 3.45 -2.03 -15.66
C THR A 337 4.83 -1.71 -16.22
N ALA A 338 5.83 -1.54 -15.35
CA ALA A 338 7.23 -1.39 -15.70
C ALA A 338 7.96 -2.74 -15.92
N ASN A 339 7.23 -3.86 -15.98
CA ASN A 339 7.77 -5.22 -16.16
C ASN A 339 8.83 -5.60 -15.10
N ILE A 340 8.66 -5.15 -13.86
CA ILE A 340 9.47 -5.61 -12.73
C ILE A 340 8.80 -6.85 -12.13
N SER A 341 9.56 -7.94 -11.98
CA SER A 341 9.07 -9.16 -11.35
C SER A 341 9.28 -9.14 -9.83
N CYS A 342 8.61 -10.05 -9.13
CA CYS A 342 8.78 -10.25 -7.69
C CYS A 342 10.26 -10.41 -7.31
N GLN A 343 11.02 -11.16 -8.12
CA GLN A 343 12.44 -11.42 -7.88
C GLN A 343 13.31 -10.18 -8.05
N GLY A 344 12.95 -9.23 -8.92
CA GLY A 344 13.66 -7.96 -9.04
C GLY A 344 13.66 -7.16 -7.74
N CYS A 345 12.65 -7.37 -6.89
CA CYS A 345 12.52 -6.74 -5.58
C CYS A 345 13.04 -7.66 -4.46
N HIS A 346 12.57 -8.90 -4.40
CA HIS A 346 12.73 -9.79 -3.24
C HIS A 346 13.87 -10.82 -3.35
N GLY A 347 14.38 -11.07 -4.57
CA GLY A 347 15.28 -12.18 -4.84
C GLY A 347 14.58 -13.53 -5.05
N GLY A 348 15.36 -14.61 -5.06
CA GLY A 348 14.86 -15.98 -5.21
C GLY A 348 14.39 -16.61 -3.90
N MET A 349 13.92 -17.86 -3.96
CA MET A 349 13.38 -18.59 -2.81
C MET A 349 14.35 -18.67 -1.62
N LEU A 350 15.65 -18.91 -1.85
CA LEU A 350 16.64 -18.91 -0.77
C LEU A 350 16.84 -17.53 -0.12
N ALA A 351 16.70 -16.44 -0.89
CA ALA A 351 16.81 -15.07 -0.38
C ALA A 351 15.61 -14.70 0.51
N VAL A 352 14.40 -15.06 0.06
CA VAL A 352 13.15 -14.85 0.83
C VAL A 352 13.08 -15.79 2.04
N GLY A 353 13.64 -17.00 1.89
CA GLY A 353 13.76 -18.00 2.95
C GLY A 353 14.78 -17.67 4.02
N GLY A 354 15.50 -16.55 3.91
CA GLY A 354 16.50 -16.15 4.91
C GLY A 354 17.70 -17.10 4.98
N PHE A 355 17.97 -17.85 3.91
CA PHE A 355 19.10 -18.79 3.88
C PHE A 355 20.45 -18.07 3.93
N TYR A 356 20.52 -16.86 3.34
CA TYR A 356 21.68 -15.99 3.39
C TYR A 356 21.43 -14.81 4.31
N ASN A 357 22.49 -14.35 5.00
CA ASN A 357 22.42 -13.16 5.84
C ASN A 357 22.38 -11.89 4.99
N LEU A 358 21.52 -10.96 5.38
CA LEU A 358 21.47 -9.63 4.76
C LEU A 358 22.76 -8.88 5.05
N ARG A 359 23.31 -8.18 4.04
CA ARG A 359 24.55 -7.41 4.18
C ARG A 359 24.42 -6.23 5.16
N THR A 360 23.21 -5.71 5.34
CA THR A 360 22.92 -4.56 6.19
C THR A 360 22.85 -4.91 7.67
N THR A 361 22.40 -6.12 8.01
CA THR A 361 22.17 -6.53 9.41
C THR A 361 23.09 -7.66 9.86
N GLY A 362 23.72 -8.38 8.93
CA GLY A 362 24.47 -9.60 9.22
C GLY A 362 23.59 -10.78 9.67
N GLN A 363 22.27 -10.66 9.56
CA GLN A 363 21.29 -11.64 10.04
C GLN A 363 20.40 -12.15 8.89
N PRO A 364 19.79 -13.34 9.03
CA PRO A 364 18.75 -13.79 8.12
C PRO A 364 17.62 -12.76 7.98
N ARG A 365 17.08 -12.65 6.77
CA ARG A 365 15.90 -11.79 6.49
C ARG A 365 14.76 -12.11 7.45
N GLN A 366 14.22 -11.10 8.12
CA GLN A 366 12.99 -11.20 8.89
C GLN A 366 11.77 -10.98 7.98
N PRO A 367 10.92 -11.99 7.78
CA PRO A 367 9.67 -11.87 7.03
C PRO A 367 8.82 -10.71 7.55
N TRP A 368 8.16 -9.98 6.65
CA TRP A 368 7.30 -8.82 6.95
C TRP A 368 7.98 -7.59 7.56
N LYS A 369 9.27 -7.65 7.88
CA LYS A 369 10.08 -6.54 8.41
C LYS A 369 11.17 -6.11 7.43
N ASP A 370 11.95 -7.06 6.91
CA ASP A 370 13.03 -6.81 5.96
C ASP A 370 12.52 -6.93 4.52
N LEU A 371 11.88 -5.85 4.04
CA LEU A 371 11.29 -5.77 2.70
C LEU A 371 12.02 -4.75 1.81
N PRO A 372 11.88 -4.89 0.48
CA PRO A 372 12.34 -3.87 -0.46
C PRO A 372 11.69 -2.52 -0.16
N LYS A 373 12.44 -1.45 -0.45
CA LYS A 373 12.05 -0.07 -0.18
C LYS A 373 12.01 0.73 -1.48
N CYS A 374 11.26 1.84 -1.52
CA CYS A 374 11.23 2.78 -2.63
C CYS A 374 12.66 3.22 -3.00
N GLN A 375 13.44 3.60 -1.99
CA GLN A 375 14.86 3.97 -2.15
C GLN A 375 15.77 2.87 -2.67
N SER A 376 15.31 1.62 -2.72
CA SER A 376 16.10 0.54 -3.28
C SER A 376 16.23 0.63 -4.80
N CYS A 377 15.29 1.33 -5.45
CA CYS A 377 15.30 1.61 -6.88
C CYS A 377 15.28 3.11 -7.21
N HIS A 378 14.54 3.91 -6.44
CA HIS A 378 14.47 5.37 -6.54
C HIS A 378 15.57 6.01 -5.70
N THR A 379 16.79 5.95 -6.23
CA THR A 379 18.01 6.18 -5.42
C THR A 379 18.44 7.64 -5.30
N GLY A 380 17.57 8.56 -5.71
CA GLY A 380 17.83 9.99 -5.65
C GLY A 380 17.17 10.73 -6.80
N ASP A 381 17.79 11.81 -7.21
CA ASP A 381 17.27 12.77 -8.18
C ASP A 381 18.17 12.88 -9.43
N ALA A 382 17.89 13.80 -10.34
CA ALA A 382 18.56 13.92 -11.62
C ALA A 382 20.07 14.24 -11.53
N VAL A 383 20.54 14.76 -10.39
CA VAL A 383 21.93 15.16 -10.21
C VAL A 383 22.66 14.33 -9.16
N SER A 384 21.92 13.66 -8.27
CA SER A 384 22.46 12.80 -7.22
C SER A 384 21.63 11.54 -7.08
N HIS A 385 22.08 10.45 -7.72
CA HIS A 385 21.47 9.13 -7.64
C HIS A 385 22.52 8.00 -7.77
N ALA A 386 22.12 6.77 -7.44
CA ALA A 386 22.97 5.59 -7.65
C ALA A 386 22.71 4.95 -9.03
N GLY A 387 23.76 4.36 -9.60
CA GLY A 387 23.70 3.67 -10.89
C GLY A 387 23.60 4.61 -12.10
N LYS A 388 23.50 4.03 -13.29
CA LYS A 388 23.45 4.80 -14.56
C LYS A 388 22.05 5.34 -14.91
N ALA A 389 21.00 4.75 -14.32
CA ALA A 389 19.62 5.13 -14.56
C ALA A 389 19.02 5.77 -13.31
N LEU A 390 18.15 6.76 -13.48
CA LEU A 390 17.46 7.45 -12.37
C LEU A 390 16.61 6.52 -11.51
N VAL A 391 15.98 5.52 -12.15
CA VAL A 391 15.20 4.49 -11.49
C VAL A 391 15.77 3.14 -11.88
N LEU A 392 16.28 2.40 -10.89
CA LEU A 392 16.82 1.07 -11.09
C LEU A 392 15.67 0.05 -11.26
N ARG A 393 15.94 -1.06 -11.94
CA ARG A 393 14.96 -2.15 -12.11
C ARG A 393 15.15 -3.30 -11.11
N GLN A 394 16.17 -3.22 -10.25
CA GLN A 394 16.51 -4.23 -9.26
C GLN A 394 16.83 -3.55 -7.92
N ALA A 395 16.16 -4.01 -6.86
CA ALA A 395 16.24 -3.42 -5.53
C ALA A 395 17.54 -3.74 -4.77
N TYR A 396 18.37 -4.63 -5.30
CA TYR A 396 19.58 -5.13 -4.66
C TYR A 396 20.74 -5.23 -5.67
N VAL A 397 21.92 -5.61 -5.19
CA VAL A 397 23.08 -5.88 -6.07
C VAL A 397 22.96 -7.30 -6.61
N THR A 398 23.08 -7.50 -7.93
CA THR A 398 22.86 -8.82 -8.56
C THR A 398 23.75 -9.94 -8.00
N SER A 399 24.97 -9.63 -7.56
CA SER A 399 25.88 -10.58 -6.91
C SER A 399 25.56 -10.87 -5.44
N ASP A 400 24.49 -10.28 -4.89
CA ASP A 400 24.06 -10.52 -3.52
C ASP A 400 22.98 -11.62 -3.45
N PRO A 401 23.33 -12.84 -3.01
CA PRO A 401 22.38 -13.95 -2.97
C PRO A 401 21.28 -13.75 -1.91
N ALA A 402 21.49 -12.90 -0.90
CA ALA A 402 20.48 -12.54 0.09
C ALA A 402 19.43 -11.54 -0.43
N ALA A 403 19.67 -10.94 -1.60
CA ALA A 403 18.89 -9.85 -2.15
C ALA A 403 18.66 -8.72 -1.13
N THR A 404 19.74 -8.25 -0.51
CA THR A 404 19.70 -7.17 0.49
C THR A 404 19.21 -5.88 -0.16
N PRO A 405 18.08 -5.31 0.29
CA PRO A 405 17.57 -4.06 -0.26
C PRO A 405 18.60 -2.93 -0.16
N ARG A 406 18.78 -2.18 -1.26
CA ARG A 406 19.66 -1.00 -1.28
C ARG A 406 19.07 0.10 -0.40
N ASN A 407 19.96 0.81 0.29
CA ASN A 407 19.68 2.08 0.94
C ASN A 407 20.31 3.19 0.10
N ALA A 408 19.51 4.17 -0.34
CA ALA A 408 20.01 5.30 -1.12
C ALA A 408 20.76 6.30 -0.23
N ALA A 409 21.78 6.97 -0.78
CA ALA A 409 22.40 8.11 -0.10
C ALA A 409 21.49 9.34 -0.17
N ASN A 410 20.95 9.64 -1.36
CA ASN A 410 19.92 10.64 -1.54
C ASN A 410 18.55 10.06 -1.16
N LYS A 411 17.92 10.66 -0.13
CA LYS A 411 16.66 10.17 0.47
C LYS A 411 15.39 10.80 -0.11
N ARG A 412 15.46 11.56 -1.22
CA ARG A 412 14.31 12.29 -1.79
C ARG A 412 13.05 11.43 -1.96
N PHE A 413 13.22 10.19 -2.41
CA PHE A 413 12.14 9.22 -2.64
C PHE A 413 12.18 8.04 -1.64
N ALA A 414 12.91 8.21 -0.53
CA ALA A 414 12.99 7.21 0.49
C ALA A 414 11.80 7.30 1.44
N GLU A 415 11.42 6.14 1.95
CA GLU A 415 10.66 6.02 3.19
C GLU A 415 11.42 6.59 4.38
N GLU A 416 10.71 6.79 5.47
CA GLU A 416 11.32 7.11 6.77
C GLU A 416 12.34 6.03 7.16
N ASN A 417 13.38 6.45 7.88
CA ASN A 417 14.45 5.54 8.29
C ASN A 417 13.87 4.36 9.09
N ASN A 418 14.36 3.16 8.79
CA ASN A 418 13.92 1.89 9.41
C ASN A 418 12.41 1.61 9.35
N THR A 419 11.70 2.31 8.46
CA THR A 419 10.25 2.17 8.30
C THR A 419 9.96 1.60 6.92
N LEU A 420 8.88 0.84 6.81
CA LEU A 420 8.38 0.30 5.56
C LEU A 420 7.41 1.29 4.93
N TYR A 421 7.31 1.27 3.60
CA TYR A 421 6.35 2.08 2.83
C TYR A 421 4.94 2.10 3.45
N ARG A 422 4.44 0.95 3.91
CA ARG A 422 3.08 0.85 4.48
C ARG A 422 2.88 1.60 5.81
N PHE A 423 3.97 1.97 6.47
CA PHE A 423 3.99 2.67 7.76
C PHE A 423 4.72 4.02 7.67
N SER A 424 5.10 4.47 6.47
CA SER A 424 5.80 5.73 6.30
C SER A 424 4.85 6.86 5.99
N LEU A 425 5.22 8.03 6.51
CA LEU A 425 4.56 9.29 6.28
C LEU A 425 5.48 10.22 5.48
N GLY A 426 4.88 11.02 4.59
CA GLY A 426 5.52 12.10 3.86
C GLY A 426 4.67 13.36 3.91
N HIS A 427 5.15 14.48 3.37
CA HIS A 427 4.38 15.72 3.20
C HIS A 427 3.56 16.13 4.44
N ASN A 428 4.24 16.28 5.59
CA ASN A 428 3.66 16.67 6.88
C ASN A 428 2.70 15.64 7.53
N GLY A 429 2.88 14.35 7.25
CA GLY A 429 2.14 13.27 7.93
C GLY A 429 1.14 12.53 7.05
N VAL A 430 1.15 12.77 5.74
CA VAL A 430 0.34 12.03 4.77
C VAL A 430 0.96 10.65 4.56
N ALA A 431 0.20 9.59 4.79
CA ALA A 431 0.65 8.23 4.54
C ALA A 431 1.03 8.05 3.07
N CYS A 432 2.12 7.33 2.79
CA CYS A 432 2.58 7.13 1.42
C CYS A 432 1.46 6.54 0.53
N GLN A 433 0.64 5.64 1.06
CA GLN A 433 -0.49 5.04 0.34
C GLN A 433 -1.61 6.02 -0.02
N SER A 434 -1.78 7.11 0.73
CA SER A 434 -2.74 8.17 0.39
C SER A 434 -2.38 8.83 -0.95
N CYS A 435 -1.08 8.93 -1.26
CA CYS A 435 -0.61 9.49 -2.53
C CYS A 435 -0.33 8.43 -3.59
N HIS A 436 0.24 7.28 -3.21
CA HIS A 436 0.79 6.32 -4.15
C HIS A 436 -0.05 5.04 -4.31
N GLY A 437 -1.04 4.78 -3.46
CA GLY A 437 -1.82 3.53 -3.44
C GLY A 437 -1.22 2.45 -2.54
N SER A 438 -1.82 1.27 -2.49
CA SER A 438 -1.34 0.17 -1.62
C SER A 438 -0.05 -0.48 -2.15
N PRO A 439 0.78 -1.13 -1.30
CA PRO A 439 1.93 -1.90 -1.77
C PRO A 439 1.53 -2.88 -2.88
N HIS A 440 2.38 -3.13 -3.88
CA HIS A 440 2.07 -3.99 -5.05
C HIS A 440 0.92 -3.52 -5.95
N ALA A 441 0.22 -2.44 -5.58
CA ALA A 441 -0.91 -1.85 -6.26
C ALA A 441 -0.75 -0.32 -6.36
N GLU A 442 0.50 0.14 -6.41
CA GLU A 442 0.83 1.55 -6.51
C GLU A 442 0.34 2.11 -7.84
N TRP A 443 -0.21 3.32 -7.83
CA TRP A 443 -0.84 3.90 -9.00
C TRP A 443 0.20 4.41 -10.02
N PRO A 444 -0.08 4.32 -11.33
CA PRO A 444 -1.26 3.67 -11.89
C PRO A 444 -1.12 2.14 -11.85
N THR A 445 -2.20 1.46 -11.51
CA THR A 445 -2.28 0.00 -11.68
C THR A 445 -2.61 -0.33 -13.14
N ARG A 446 -2.52 -1.62 -13.50
CA ARG A 446 -2.98 -2.15 -14.80
C ARG A 446 -4.37 -1.61 -15.17
N ASN A 447 -4.61 -1.40 -16.47
CA ASN A 447 -5.91 -0.98 -16.96
C ASN A 447 -6.99 -2.00 -16.60
N GLY A 448 -8.18 -1.51 -16.25
CA GLY A 448 -9.32 -2.34 -15.87
C GLY A 448 -9.35 -2.79 -14.41
N THR A 449 -8.32 -2.54 -13.59
CA THR A 449 -8.41 -2.85 -12.15
C THR A 449 -9.16 -1.77 -11.38
N ASN A 450 -9.83 -2.20 -10.30
CA ASN A 450 -10.58 -1.32 -9.41
C ASN A 450 -9.68 -0.36 -8.61
N ASP A 451 -8.37 -0.64 -8.45
CA ASP A 451 -7.46 0.19 -7.65
C ASP A 451 -7.36 1.63 -8.18
N ASN A 452 -7.40 1.80 -9.50
CA ASN A 452 -7.33 3.09 -10.16
C ASN A 452 -8.57 3.97 -9.91
N ILE A 453 -9.66 3.43 -9.34
CA ILE A 453 -10.89 4.20 -9.03
C ILE A 453 -10.59 5.28 -8.00
N ALA A 454 -9.84 4.96 -6.94
CA ALA A 454 -9.52 5.91 -5.89
C ALA A 454 -8.76 7.13 -6.43
N ALA A 455 -7.68 6.91 -7.19
CA ALA A 455 -6.93 7.99 -7.82
C ALA A 455 -7.81 8.86 -8.74
N ARG A 456 -8.66 8.24 -9.57
CA ARG A 456 -9.60 8.98 -10.43
C ARG A 456 -10.61 9.80 -9.65
N GLN A 457 -11.12 9.29 -8.52
CA GLN A 457 -12.05 10.05 -7.68
C GLN A 457 -11.38 11.26 -7.01
N ILE A 458 -10.09 11.15 -6.66
CA ILE A 458 -9.36 12.21 -5.95
C ILE A 458 -8.93 13.33 -6.91
N GLN A 459 -8.32 12.98 -8.05
CA GLN A 459 -7.67 13.97 -8.93
C GLN A 459 -8.13 13.92 -10.39
N GLY A 460 -9.12 13.09 -10.73
CA GLY A 460 -9.67 13.00 -12.10
C GLY A 460 -8.88 12.11 -13.07
N HIS A 461 -7.71 11.60 -12.69
CA HIS A 461 -6.91 10.69 -13.52
C HIS A 461 -6.22 9.60 -12.70
N THR A 462 -5.66 8.60 -13.38
CA THR A 462 -4.85 7.55 -12.75
C THR A 462 -3.42 8.03 -12.50
N GLY A 463 -2.75 7.42 -11.53
CA GLY A 463 -1.38 7.76 -11.13
C GLY A 463 -1.31 8.18 -9.67
N PRO A 464 -0.10 8.47 -9.17
CA PRO A 464 0.07 9.02 -7.83
C PRO A 464 -0.65 10.36 -7.73
N ILE A 465 -1.18 10.69 -6.54
CA ILE A 465 -1.84 11.96 -6.27
C ILE A 465 -0.81 13.08 -6.38
N ILE A 466 -1.00 13.93 -7.39
CA ILE A 466 -0.04 14.98 -7.74
C ILE A 466 -0.72 16.33 -7.97
N GLU A 467 -2.03 16.33 -8.23
CA GLU A 467 -2.83 17.55 -8.32
C GLU A 467 -3.03 18.15 -6.92
N CYS A 468 -2.27 19.20 -6.60
CA CYS A 468 -2.18 19.78 -5.26
C CYS A 468 -3.53 20.23 -4.71
N ALA A 469 -4.44 20.64 -5.60
CA ALA A 469 -5.80 21.06 -5.28
C ALA A 469 -6.63 19.96 -4.58
N SER A 470 -6.23 18.68 -4.69
CA SER A 470 -6.83 17.55 -3.97
C SER A 470 -6.83 17.76 -2.45
N CYS A 471 -5.78 18.42 -1.93
CA CYS A 471 -5.64 18.75 -0.51
C CYS A 471 -5.67 20.27 -0.26
N HIS A 472 -5.01 21.05 -1.11
CA HIS A 472 -4.77 22.46 -0.85
C HIS A 472 -5.87 23.41 -1.37
N GLY A 473 -6.86 22.89 -2.11
CA GLY A 473 -7.83 23.73 -2.82
C GLY A 473 -7.17 24.61 -3.88
N ASN A 474 -7.73 25.79 -4.16
CA ASN A 474 -7.30 26.64 -5.27
C ASN A 474 -6.34 27.77 -4.85
N ASN A 475 -5.93 27.82 -3.58
CA ASN A 475 -5.22 28.98 -3.02
C ASN A 475 -3.81 28.62 -2.54
N LEU A 476 -3.19 27.55 -3.05
CA LEU A 476 -1.84 27.17 -2.68
C LEU A 476 -0.82 28.21 -3.17
N PRO A 477 -0.05 28.87 -2.29
CA PRO A 477 0.99 29.77 -2.74
C PRO A 477 2.06 29.05 -3.55
N ARG A 478 2.77 29.79 -4.42
CA ARG A 478 3.91 29.27 -5.18
C ARG A 478 4.96 28.69 -4.22
N THR A 479 5.36 27.44 -4.44
CA THR A 479 6.30 26.74 -3.55
C THR A 479 7.08 25.67 -4.30
N ILE A 480 8.17 25.21 -3.68
CA ILE A 480 8.91 23.98 -4.02
C ILE A 480 8.94 22.99 -2.84
N ASN A 481 8.17 23.27 -1.78
CA ASN A 481 8.13 22.48 -0.55
C ASN A 481 7.04 21.40 -0.60
N GLY A 482 6.58 21.03 -1.80
CA GLY A 482 5.67 19.92 -1.99
C GLY A 482 6.33 18.56 -1.72
N PRO A 483 5.55 17.47 -1.83
CA PRO A 483 6.08 16.12 -1.68
C PRO A 483 7.27 15.91 -2.62
N HIS A 484 8.37 15.33 -2.11
CA HIS A 484 9.61 15.09 -2.86
C HIS A 484 10.28 16.35 -3.45
N GLY A 485 9.94 17.55 -2.95
CA GLY A 485 10.41 18.82 -3.49
C GLY A 485 9.67 19.25 -4.76
N LEU A 486 8.46 18.74 -4.96
CA LEU A 486 7.61 19.16 -6.07
C LEU A 486 7.14 20.60 -5.86
N HIS A 487 7.09 21.33 -6.97
CA HIS A 487 6.42 22.61 -7.03
C HIS A 487 4.91 22.45 -7.32
N ASN A 488 4.17 23.55 -7.34
CA ASN A 488 2.76 23.54 -7.72
C ASN A 488 2.61 22.94 -9.13
N ILE A 489 1.70 21.97 -9.29
CA ILE A 489 1.44 21.27 -10.55
C ILE A 489 0.04 21.64 -11.00
N ASN A 490 -0.09 21.93 -12.31
CA ASN A 490 -1.36 22.37 -12.90
C ASN A 490 -1.94 23.65 -12.29
N ASP A 491 -1.07 24.54 -11.83
CA ASP A 491 -1.46 25.73 -11.08
C ASP A 491 -1.09 26.98 -11.87
N PRO A 492 -2.06 27.85 -12.25
CA PRO A 492 -1.78 29.13 -12.89
C PRO A 492 -0.81 29.98 -12.07
N ASN A 493 -0.85 29.91 -10.74
CA ASN A 493 0.11 30.62 -9.89
C ASN A 493 1.55 30.13 -10.10
N TRP A 494 1.77 29.01 -10.78
CA TRP A 494 3.10 28.56 -11.21
C TRP A 494 3.40 29.01 -12.63
N TYR A 495 2.58 28.62 -13.60
CA TYR A 495 2.91 28.82 -15.01
C TYR A 495 2.56 30.22 -15.56
N ASP A 496 1.61 30.94 -14.97
CA ASP A 496 1.16 32.27 -15.42
C ASP A 496 1.96 33.39 -14.72
N GLY A 497 3.26 33.46 -15.04
CA GLY A 497 4.20 34.46 -14.52
C GLY A 497 4.86 34.08 -13.19
N GLY A 498 6.04 34.66 -12.91
CA GLY A 498 6.76 34.60 -11.62
C GLY A 498 7.57 33.34 -11.30
N HIS A 499 7.44 32.24 -12.05
CA HIS A 499 8.29 31.06 -11.82
C HIS A 499 9.69 31.28 -12.39
N GLU A 500 9.84 32.18 -13.37
CA GLU A 500 11.14 32.56 -13.95
C GLU A 500 12.04 33.11 -12.86
N SER A 501 11.62 34.18 -12.17
CA SER A 501 12.36 34.75 -11.04
C SER A 501 12.59 33.73 -9.93
N PHE A 502 11.65 32.81 -9.73
CA PHE A 502 11.83 31.71 -8.79
C PHE A 502 12.96 30.76 -9.23
N ALA A 503 12.98 30.36 -10.51
CA ALA A 503 13.95 29.46 -11.10
C ALA A 503 15.35 30.08 -11.15
N GLU A 504 15.48 31.36 -11.49
CA GLU A 504 16.76 32.10 -11.50
C GLU A 504 17.47 32.05 -10.15
N ASN A 505 16.71 32.12 -9.06
CA ASN A 505 17.22 32.07 -7.69
C ASN A 505 17.34 30.65 -7.12
N ASN A 506 16.84 29.62 -7.81
CA ASN A 506 16.75 28.24 -7.31
C ASN A 506 17.16 27.19 -8.36
N ARG A 507 18.15 27.51 -9.21
CA ARG A 507 18.54 26.67 -10.35
C ARG A 507 18.87 25.22 -9.96
N ASP A 508 19.60 25.02 -8.86
CA ASP A 508 19.99 23.68 -8.42
C ASP A 508 18.79 22.82 -7.96
N ASN A 509 17.79 23.43 -7.35
CA ASN A 509 16.54 22.73 -7.00
C ASN A 509 15.78 22.30 -8.26
N CYS A 510 15.77 23.14 -9.30
CA CYS A 510 15.17 22.80 -10.58
C CYS A 510 15.92 21.66 -11.25
N ARG A 511 17.27 21.72 -11.27
CA ARG A 511 18.13 20.68 -11.85
C ARG A 511 17.91 19.31 -11.24
N ALA A 512 17.57 19.23 -9.95
CA ALA A 512 17.28 17.97 -9.27
C ALA A 512 16.13 17.19 -9.95
N CYS A 513 15.14 17.85 -10.54
CA CYS A 513 14.02 17.17 -11.20
C CYS A 513 14.08 17.30 -12.73
N HIS A 514 14.52 18.44 -13.24
CA HIS A 514 14.51 18.78 -14.66
C HIS A 514 15.85 18.51 -15.36
N GLY A 515 16.85 17.98 -14.67
CA GLY A 515 18.14 17.61 -15.26
C GLY A 515 19.16 18.74 -15.21
N GLN A 516 20.44 18.41 -15.42
CA GLN A 516 21.55 19.35 -15.23
C GLN A 516 21.44 20.59 -16.12
N ARG A 517 20.83 20.44 -17.29
CA ARG A 517 20.66 21.49 -18.31
C ARG A 517 19.18 21.80 -18.53
N GLY A 518 18.28 21.44 -17.61
CA GLY A 518 16.84 21.69 -17.79
C GLY A 518 16.20 20.90 -18.95
N GLU A 519 16.80 19.80 -19.38
CA GLU A 519 16.35 18.97 -20.49
C GLU A 519 15.06 18.18 -20.22
N GLY A 520 14.60 18.17 -18.96
CA GLY A 520 13.51 17.33 -18.49
C GLY A 520 13.95 15.89 -18.26
N THR A 521 13.39 15.23 -17.24
CA THR A 521 13.77 13.85 -16.90
C THR A 521 12.54 12.97 -16.65
N ALA A 522 12.77 11.73 -16.21
CA ALA A 522 11.69 10.87 -15.72
C ALA A 522 10.95 11.46 -14.51
N LEU A 523 11.56 12.41 -13.78
CA LEU A 523 11.00 13.04 -12.60
C LEU A 523 10.11 14.26 -12.92
N SER A 524 10.27 14.86 -14.10
CA SER A 524 9.49 16.04 -14.53
C SER A 524 8.40 15.70 -15.55
N LYS A 525 7.94 14.45 -15.58
CA LYS A 525 6.92 14.01 -16.55
C LYS A 525 5.54 14.51 -16.20
N VAL A 526 4.81 14.98 -17.21
CA VAL A 526 3.40 15.34 -17.11
C VAL A 526 2.55 14.12 -16.73
N ALA A 527 1.86 14.18 -15.58
CA ALA A 527 1.11 13.03 -15.04
C ALA A 527 -0.20 12.73 -15.78
N ALA A 528 -0.83 13.77 -16.34
CA ALA A 528 -2.04 13.69 -17.15
C ALA A 528 -2.02 14.76 -18.24
N ALA A 529 -2.54 14.41 -19.42
CA ALA A 529 -2.60 15.33 -20.54
C ALA A 529 -3.32 16.62 -20.13
N ARG A 530 -2.75 17.76 -20.50
CA ARG A 530 -3.24 19.07 -20.08
C ARG A 530 -2.89 20.15 -21.08
N VAL A 531 -3.63 21.25 -20.99
CA VAL A 531 -3.40 22.46 -21.73
C VAL A 531 -3.02 23.55 -20.74
N LEU A 532 -1.83 24.12 -20.91
CA LEU A 532 -1.35 25.26 -20.11
C LEU A 532 -1.53 26.54 -20.92
N GLN A 533 -1.90 27.62 -20.23
CA GLN A 533 -2.00 28.95 -20.81
C GLN A 533 -0.88 29.81 -20.19
N SER A 534 0.20 30.02 -20.95
CA SER A 534 1.39 30.76 -20.52
C SER A 534 2.02 31.37 -21.76
N GLU A 535 1.84 32.67 -21.99
CA GLU A 535 2.28 33.36 -23.23
C GLU A 535 1.80 32.69 -24.54
N GLY A 536 0.71 31.93 -24.45
CA GLY A 536 0.22 31.06 -25.51
C GLY A 536 -0.37 29.77 -24.95
N GLN A 537 -1.01 28.99 -25.83
CA GLN A 537 -1.60 27.71 -25.47
C GLN A 537 -0.61 26.56 -25.72
N HIS A 538 -0.19 25.87 -24.66
CA HIS A 538 0.71 24.72 -24.75
C HIS A 538 -0.02 23.43 -24.39
N SER A 539 -0.14 22.51 -25.35
CA SER A 539 -0.77 21.20 -25.13
C SER A 539 0.29 20.15 -24.82
N LEU A 540 0.23 19.58 -23.62
CA LEU A 540 1.19 18.59 -23.15
C LEU A 540 0.53 17.24 -22.97
N ALA A 541 1.05 16.24 -23.68
CA ALA A 541 0.64 14.86 -23.51
C ALA A 541 1.12 14.29 -22.16
N LYS A 542 0.40 13.28 -21.67
CA LYS A 542 0.86 12.49 -20.53
C LYS A 542 2.21 11.83 -20.84
N GLY A 543 3.14 11.91 -19.88
CA GLY A 543 4.45 11.29 -19.98
C GLY A 543 5.52 12.16 -20.64
N THR A 544 5.15 13.31 -21.22
CA THR A 544 6.10 14.30 -21.74
C THR A 544 6.97 14.82 -20.60
N PRO A 545 8.32 14.69 -20.68
CA PRO A 545 9.22 15.37 -19.76
C PRO A 545 9.11 16.88 -19.96
N VAL A 546 8.90 17.63 -18.88
CA VAL A 546 8.90 19.10 -18.94
C VAL A 546 10.35 19.57 -18.91
N SER A 547 10.81 20.09 -20.05
CA SER A 547 12.08 20.80 -20.21
C SER A 547 11.87 22.32 -20.08
N CYS A 548 12.92 23.06 -19.75
CA CYS A 548 12.84 24.52 -19.66
C CYS A 548 12.62 25.18 -21.02
N ASN A 549 13.13 24.55 -22.10
CA ASN A 549 12.97 25.06 -23.46
C ASN A 549 11.61 24.76 -24.11
N LEU A 550 10.68 24.17 -23.36
CA LEU A 550 9.37 23.77 -23.87
C LEU A 550 8.47 24.97 -24.18
N CYS A 551 8.58 26.03 -23.40
CA CYS A 551 7.77 27.24 -23.54
C CYS A 551 8.62 28.48 -23.88
N HIS A 552 9.84 28.59 -23.34
CA HIS A 552 10.71 29.77 -23.48
C HIS A 552 12.17 29.35 -23.72
N GLU A 553 13.13 30.30 -23.78
CA GLU A 553 14.56 29.95 -23.81
C GLU A 553 15.01 29.28 -22.51
N ASN A 554 16.02 28.41 -22.59
CA ASN A 554 16.47 27.62 -21.44
C ASN A 554 17.43 28.42 -20.53
N PRO A 555 17.08 28.70 -19.26
CA PRO A 555 17.90 29.52 -18.38
C PRO A 555 18.93 28.70 -17.55
N LEU A 556 19.00 27.37 -17.71
CA LEU A 556 19.76 26.45 -16.84
C LEU A 556 21.15 26.03 -17.32
#